data_AF-A0A3D8PP69-F1
#
_entry.id   AF-A0A3D8PP69-F1
#
_cell.length_a   1.000
_cell.length_b   1.000
_cell.length_c   1.000
_cell.angle_alpha   90.00
_cell.angle_beta   90.00
_cell.angle_gamma   90.00
#
_symmetry.space_group_name_H-M   'P 1'
#
loop_
_entity.id
_entity.type
_entity.pdbx_description
1 polymer ?
#
loop_
_entity_poly.entity_id
_entity_poly.type
_entity_poly.pdbx_seq_one_letter_code
_entity_poly.pdbx_strand_id
1 'polypeptide(L)'
;MDPLKQLIADKKEQLKPVIGEIRELKKIKTENGIYDKITKLEKMRSELEGSIKRFGPSKMQPMQVGIIVINYKLYTQFIKKLKGFVITEEILEDKLVIKYYKGNIKGELQLNDLSPVFPEGSVFPEGKLQETSIL
;
A
#
# COMPACT_ATOMS: atom_id res chain seq x y z
N MET A 1 1.08 -18.73 -4.00
CA MET A 1 1.42 -17.67 -4.97
C MET A 1 1.68 -16.39 -4.18
N ASP A 2 2.72 -15.61 -4.49
CA ASP A 2 3.04 -14.38 -3.74
C ASP A 2 2.00 -13.30 -4.06
N PRO A 3 1.17 -12.86 -3.07
CA PRO A 3 0.08 -11.91 -3.31
C PRO A 3 0.56 -10.58 -3.88
N LEU A 4 1.76 -10.15 -3.48
CA LEU A 4 2.33 -8.89 -3.94
C LEU A 4 2.74 -8.98 -5.41
N LYS A 5 3.33 -10.11 -5.82
CA LYS A 5 3.66 -10.34 -7.23
C LYS A 5 2.41 -10.41 -8.10
N GLN A 6 1.35 -11.07 -7.63
CA GLN A 6 0.10 -11.15 -8.37
C GLN A 6 -0.53 -9.77 -8.53
N LEU A 7 -0.65 -9.00 -7.44
CA LEU A 7 -1.17 -7.63 -7.49
C LEU A 7 -0.40 -6.75 -8.50
N ILE A 8 0.93 -6.81 -8.48
CA ILE A 8 1.76 -6.05 -9.44
C ILE A 8 1.53 -6.53 -10.87
N ALA A 9 1.39 -7.84 -11.10
CA ALA A 9 1.12 -8.41 -12.40
C ALA A 9 -0.24 -7.90 -12.94
N ASP A 10 -1.29 -7.95 -12.13
CA ASP A 10 -2.64 -7.49 -12.51
C ASP A 10 -2.63 -6.00 -12.87
N LYS A 11 -1.94 -5.16 -12.08
CA LYS A 11 -1.82 -3.73 -12.38
C LYS A 11 -1.01 -3.46 -13.64
N LYS A 12 0.02 -4.25 -13.92
CA LYS A 12 0.77 -4.17 -15.19
C LYS A 12 -0.08 -4.60 -16.38
N GLU A 13 -0.92 -5.61 -16.21
CA GLU A 13 -1.86 -6.05 -17.25
C GLU A 13 -2.89 -4.96 -17.56
N GLN A 14 -3.45 -4.31 -16.53
CA GLN A 14 -4.34 -3.14 -16.69
C GLN A 14 -3.63 -1.94 -17.35
N LEU A 15 -2.33 -1.78 -17.13
CA LEU A 15 -1.54 -0.66 -17.67
C LEU A 15 -1.28 -0.78 -19.18
N LYS A 16 -1.10 -2.00 -19.70
CA LYS A 16 -0.80 -2.27 -21.12
C LYS A 16 -1.83 -1.64 -22.09
N PRO A 17 -3.15 -1.90 -21.97
CA PRO A 17 -4.13 -1.34 -22.90
C PRO A 17 -4.21 0.18 -22.81
N VAL A 18 -4.06 0.76 -21.60
CA VAL A 18 -4.05 2.23 -21.41
C VAL A 18 -2.91 2.89 -22.19
N ILE A 19 -1.70 2.33 -22.11
CA ILE A 19 -0.55 2.83 -22.87
C ILE A 19 -0.80 2.70 -24.38
N GLY A 20 -1.35 1.57 -24.82
CA GLY A 20 -1.73 1.36 -26.22
C GLY A 20 -2.72 2.40 -26.72
N GLU A 21 -3.79 2.63 -25.97
CA GLU A 21 -4.85 3.58 -26.33
C GLU A 21 -4.34 5.03 -26.38
N ILE A 22 -3.55 5.46 -25.40
CA ILE A 22 -2.90 6.78 -25.42
C ILE A 22 -2.05 6.93 -26.69
N ARG A 23 -1.28 5.89 -27.06
CA ARG A 23 -0.41 5.93 -28.23
C ARG A 23 -1.22 6.06 -29.53
N GLU A 24 -2.32 5.33 -29.67
CA GLU A 24 -3.18 5.44 -30.85
C GLU A 24 -3.88 6.80 -30.92
N LEU A 25 -4.44 7.28 -29.81
CA LEU A 25 -5.10 8.60 -29.76
C LEU A 25 -4.14 9.75 -30.07
N LYS A 26 -2.87 9.67 -29.66
CA LYS A 26 -1.86 10.69 -30.00
C LYS A 26 -1.51 10.75 -31.49
N LYS A 27 -1.79 9.69 -32.27
CA LYS A 27 -1.61 9.71 -33.73
C LYS A 27 -2.75 10.45 -34.43
N ILE A 28 -3.95 10.40 -33.86
CA ILE A 28 -5.17 11.00 -34.42
C ILE A 28 -5.25 12.44 -33.88
N LYS A 29 -4.54 13.38 -34.52
CA LYS A 29 -4.38 14.76 -34.02
C LYS A 29 -5.61 15.67 -34.18
N THR A 30 -6.69 15.20 -34.82
CA THR A 30 -7.67 16.07 -35.49
C THR A 30 -9.13 15.95 -35.05
N GLU A 31 -9.48 15.14 -34.05
CA GLU A 31 -10.88 15.07 -33.57
C GLU A 31 -11.09 15.82 -32.24
N ASN A 32 -12.22 16.53 -32.17
CA ASN A 32 -12.69 17.17 -30.94
C ASN A 32 -12.93 16.11 -29.85
N GLY A 33 -12.45 16.38 -28.63
CA GLY A 33 -12.60 15.48 -27.47
C GLY A 33 -11.47 14.44 -27.29
N ILE A 34 -10.54 14.31 -28.24
CA ILE A 34 -9.36 13.45 -28.08
C ILE A 34 -8.47 13.91 -26.92
N TYR A 35 -8.31 15.22 -26.74
CA TYR A 35 -7.47 15.77 -25.68
C TYR A 35 -7.99 15.35 -24.28
N ASP A 36 -9.28 15.53 -24.01
CA ASP A 36 -9.89 15.13 -22.75
C ASP A 36 -9.77 13.63 -22.48
N LYS A 37 -9.91 12.82 -23.53
CA LYS A 37 -9.74 11.36 -23.43
C LYS A 37 -8.31 10.99 -23.10
N ILE A 38 -7.32 11.60 -23.76
CA ILE A 38 -5.90 11.42 -23.46
C ILE A 38 -5.59 11.82 -22.01
N THR A 39 -6.09 12.98 -21.55
CA THR A 39 -5.86 13.43 -20.17
C THR A 39 -6.42 12.45 -19.13
N LYS A 40 -7.62 11.90 -19.36
CA LYS A 40 -8.21 10.86 -18.49
C LYS A 40 -7.35 9.60 -18.45
N LEU A 41 -6.89 9.14 -19.61
CA LEU A 41 -6.04 7.95 -19.71
C LEU A 41 -4.66 8.18 -19.09
N GLU A 42 -4.06 9.37 -19.24
CA GLU A 42 -2.80 9.72 -18.60
C GLU A 42 -2.92 9.76 -17.06
N LYS A 43 -4.06 10.24 -16.54
CA LYS A 43 -4.35 10.16 -15.11
C LYS A 43 -4.43 8.71 -14.63
N MET A 44 -5.19 7.87 -15.33
CA MET A 44 -5.31 6.44 -15.02
C MET A 44 -3.94 5.72 -15.09
N ARG A 45 -3.13 6.05 -16.11
CA ARG A 45 -1.76 5.54 -16.25
C ARG A 45 -0.91 5.92 -15.04
N SER A 46 -0.92 7.19 -14.64
CA SER A 46 -0.17 7.69 -13.49
C SER A 46 -0.59 7.01 -12.18
N GLU A 47 -1.89 6.78 -12.00
CA GLU A 47 -2.42 6.05 -10.84
C GLU A 47 -1.94 4.60 -10.78
N LEU A 48 -1.97 3.88 -11.90
CA LEU A 48 -1.47 2.50 -12.02
C LEU A 48 0.04 2.41 -11.80
N GLU A 49 0.82 3.28 -12.43
CA GLU A 49 2.29 3.35 -12.24
C GLU A 49 2.63 3.70 -10.79
N GLY A 50 1.90 4.65 -10.20
CA GLY A 50 2.03 5.01 -8.79
C GLY A 50 1.71 3.84 -7.86
N SER A 51 0.67 3.06 -8.17
CA SER A 51 0.32 1.85 -7.43
C SER A 51 1.45 0.81 -7.47
N ILE A 52 1.92 0.45 -8.66
CA ILE A 52 3.03 -0.50 -8.85
C ILE A 52 4.27 -0.05 -8.07
N LYS A 53 4.57 1.25 -8.06
CA LYS A 53 5.71 1.81 -7.32
C LYS A 53 5.53 1.76 -5.81
N ARG A 54 4.31 1.95 -5.30
CA ARG A 54 3.97 1.86 -3.86
C ARG A 54 4.05 0.42 -3.36
N PHE A 55 3.50 -0.52 -4.14
CA PHE A 55 3.44 -1.94 -3.81
C PHE A 55 4.69 -2.73 -4.23
N GLY A 56 5.76 -2.04 -4.64
CA GLY A 56 7.01 -2.70 -5.03
C GLY A 56 7.61 -3.54 -3.89
N PRO A 57 8.25 -4.69 -4.18
CA PRO A 57 8.83 -5.58 -3.15
C PRO A 57 9.87 -4.91 -2.26
N SER A 58 10.54 -3.86 -2.76
CA SER A 58 11.50 -3.08 -1.97
C SER A 58 10.85 -2.16 -0.93
N LYS A 59 9.55 -1.88 -1.02
CA LYS A 59 8.83 -0.93 -0.15
C LYS A 59 7.73 -1.57 0.69
N MET A 60 7.24 -2.74 0.29
CA MET A 60 6.10 -3.38 0.93
C MET A 60 6.40 -4.82 1.30
N GLN A 61 6.02 -5.17 2.53
CA GLN A 61 5.99 -6.53 3.02
C GLN A 61 4.63 -6.75 3.69
N PRO A 62 3.62 -7.24 2.96
CA PRO A 62 2.31 -7.50 3.54
C PRO A 62 2.40 -8.69 4.49
N MET A 63 1.94 -8.51 5.72
CA MET A 63 1.84 -9.60 6.71
C MET A 63 0.50 -9.49 7.43
N GLN A 64 -0.05 -10.63 7.80
CA GLN A 64 -1.26 -10.72 8.59
C GLN A 64 -0.93 -10.49 10.06
N VAL A 65 -1.63 -9.56 10.70
CA VAL A 65 -1.49 -9.24 12.13
C VAL A 65 -2.89 -9.24 12.72
N GLY A 66 -3.22 -10.28 13.49
CA GLY A 66 -4.60 -10.52 13.92
C GLY A 66 -5.53 -10.71 12.72
N ILE A 67 -6.51 -9.82 12.57
CA ILE A 67 -7.54 -9.88 11.52
C ILE A 67 -7.25 -9.01 10.29
N ILE A 68 -6.15 -8.24 10.29
CA ILE A 68 -5.81 -7.31 9.20
C ILE A 68 -4.48 -7.67 8.53
N VAL A 69 -4.27 -7.13 7.33
CA VAL A 69 -2.99 -7.21 6.60
C VAL A 69 -2.38 -5.82 6.56
N ILE A 70 -1.14 -5.67 7.02
CA ILE A 70 -0.46 -4.36 7.04
C ILE A 70 0.86 -4.39 6.29
N ASN A 71 1.39 -3.21 5.94
CA ASN A 71 2.78 -3.10 5.49
C ASN A 71 3.73 -3.26 6.68
N TYR A 72 4.09 -4.50 6.98
CA TYR A 72 4.92 -4.87 8.11
C TYR A 72 6.34 -4.29 8.03
N LYS A 73 6.82 -3.99 6.82
CA LYS A 73 8.10 -3.29 6.65
C LYS A 73 8.05 -1.87 7.22
N LEU A 74 6.95 -1.15 7.00
CA LEU A 74 6.75 0.18 7.57
C LEU A 74 6.63 0.11 9.09
N TYR A 75 5.87 -0.86 9.59
CA TYR A 75 5.74 -1.16 11.02
C TYR A 75 7.11 -1.36 11.69
N THR A 76 7.89 -2.34 11.21
CA THR A 76 9.20 -2.66 11.82
C THR A 76 10.19 -1.50 11.74
N GLN A 77 10.18 -0.73 10.65
CA GLN A 77 11.00 0.48 10.54
C GLN A 77 10.58 1.56 11.55
N PHE A 78 9.27 1.71 11.79
CA PHE A 78 8.75 2.66 12.74
C PHE A 78 9.07 2.28 14.17
N ILE A 79 8.80 1.04 14.58
CA ILE A 79 9.12 0.53 15.92
C ILE A 79 10.61 0.67 16.25
N LYS A 80 11.51 0.40 15.28
CA LYS A 80 12.96 0.61 15.48
C LYS A 80 13.33 2.06 15.84
N LYS A 81 12.59 3.05 15.34
CA LYS A 81 12.82 4.47 15.65
C LYS A 81 12.32 4.86 17.04
N LEU A 82 11.39 4.08 17.60
CA LEU A 82 10.78 4.33 18.90
C LEU A 82 11.55 3.71 20.07
N LYS A 83 12.84 3.41 19.90
CA LYS A 83 13.67 2.86 20.98
C LYS A 83 13.68 3.81 22.20
N GLY A 84 13.22 3.30 23.35
CA GLY A 84 13.10 4.05 24.59
C GLY A 84 11.87 4.95 24.69
N PHE A 85 10.90 4.80 23.79
CA PHE A 85 9.54 5.26 23.98
C PHE A 85 8.73 4.14 24.64
N VAL A 86 7.69 4.51 25.39
CA VAL A 86 6.62 3.58 25.74
C VAL A 86 5.68 3.50 24.54
N ILE A 87 5.31 2.29 24.17
CA ILE A 87 4.51 1.99 22.97
C ILE A 87 3.26 1.24 23.40
N THR A 88 2.13 1.57 22.79
CA THR A 88 0.88 0.81 22.91
C THR A 88 0.37 0.51 21.51
N GLU A 89 0.02 -0.75 21.28
CA GLU A 89 -0.40 -1.25 19.98
C GLU A 89 -1.81 -1.82 20.11
N GLU A 90 -2.72 -1.35 19.26
CA GLU A 90 -4.13 -1.72 19.29
C GLU A 90 -4.60 -2.09 17.88
N ILE A 91 -5.10 -3.31 17.72
CA ILE A 91 -5.70 -3.76 16.47
C ILE A 91 -7.19 -3.43 16.53
N LEU A 92 -7.63 -2.59 15.61
CA LEU A 92 -9.02 -2.30 15.33
C LEU A 92 -9.45 -3.05 14.06
N GLU A 93 -10.75 -3.02 13.75
CA GLU A 93 -11.33 -3.74 12.60
C GLU A 93 -10.66 -3.40 11.26
N ASP A 94 -10.26 -2.14 11.06
CA ASP A 94 -9.76 -1.61 9.79
C ASP A 94 -8.30 -1.16 9.82
N LYS A 95 -7.63 -1.23 10.99
CA LYS A 95 -6.28 -0.69 11.16
C LYS A 95 -5.56 -1.15 12.43
N LEU A 96 -4.24 -1.05 12.40
CA LEU A 96 -3.38 -1.07 13.58
C LEU A 96 -3.06 0.36 14.00
N VAL A 97 -3.31 0.68 15.27
CA VAL A 97 -2.97 1.96 15.89
C VAL A 97 -1.77 1.77 16.81
N ILE A 98 -0.72 2.58 16.61
CA ILE A 98 0.51 2.57 17.40
C ILE A 98 0.63 3.93 18.07
N LYS A 99 0.36 3.97 19.37
CA LYS A 99 0.54 5.16 20.20
C LYS A 99 1.89 5.08 20.88
N TYR A 100 2.62 6.19 20.92
CA TYR A 100 3.93 6.22 21.56
C TYR A 100 4.13 7.51 22.35
N TYR A 101 4.87 7.41 23.46
CA TYR A 101 5.23 8.57 24.25
C TYR A 101 6.60 8.43 24.96
N LYS A 102 7.24 9.56 25.22
CA LYS A 102 8.49 9.67 25.98
C LYS A 102 8.57 11.06 26.61
N GLY A 103 8.30 11.14 27.92
CA GLY A 103 8.13 12.43 28.59
C GLY A 103 7.00 13.24 27.95
N ASN A 104 7.30 14.44 27.44
CA ASN A 104 6.33 15.30 26.79
C ASN A 104 6.11 15.01 25.29
N ILE A 105 6.94 14.16 24.68
CA ILE A 105 6.81 13.80 23.27
C ILE A 105 5.80 12.66 23.16
N LYS A 106 4.76 12.83 22.35
CA LYS A 106 3.78 11.80 22.05
C LYS A 106 3.36 11.86 20.59
N GLY A 107 2.87 10.74 20.06
CA GLY A 107 2.30 10.69 18.72
C GLY A 107 1.61 9.36 18.44
N GLU A 108 1.10 9.26 17.22
CA GLU A 108 0.33 8.10 16.77
C GLU A 108 0.68 7.79 15.30
N LEU A 109 0.81 6.50 15.00
CA LEU A 109 0.85 5.98 13.64
C LEU A 109 -0.34 5.04 13.44
N GLN A 110 -1.07 5.23 12.34
CA GLN A 110 -2.12 4.32 11.91
C GLN A 110 -1.69 3.57 10.66
N LEU A 111 -1.83 2.25 10.67
CA LEU A 111 -1.60 1.36 9.52
C LEU A 111 -2.92 0.71 9.13
N ASN A 112 -3.52 1.17 8.05
CA ASN A 112 -4.78 0.64 7.55
C ASN A 112 -4.65 -0.78 7.03
N ASP A 113 -5.75 -1.52 7.07
CA ASP A 113 -5.87 -2.83 6.48
C ASP A 113 -5.71 -2.78 4.94
N LEU A 114 -4.81 -3.62 4.46
CA LEU A 114 -4.47 -3.78 3.04
C LEU A 114 -5.17 -4.98 2.44
N SER A 115 -5.88 -5.81 3.22
CA SER A 115 -6.61 -6.98 2.71
C SER A 115 -7.48 -6.64 1.48
N PRO A 116 -8.24 -5.52 1.45
CA PRO A 116 -9.07 -5.16 0.30
C PRO A 116 -8.28 -4.83 -0.98
N VAL A 117 -6.98 -4.59 -0.87
CA VAL A 117 -6.12 -4.25 -2.01
C VAL A 117 -5.66 -5.49 -2.75
N PHE A 118 -5.60 -6.63 -2.06
CA PHE A 118 -5.10 -7.88 -2.62
C PHE A 118 -6.22 -8.72 -3.25
N PRO A 119 -5.87 -9.61 -4.20
CA PRO A 119 -6.83 -10.56 -4.75
C PRO A 119 -7.46 -11.43 -3.64
N GLU A 120 -8.73 -11.79 -3.83
CA GLU A 120 -9.45 -12.68 -2.92
C GLU A 120 -8.72 -14.02 -2.76
N GLY A 121 -8.69 -14.56 -1.53
CA GLY A 121 -7.97 -15.79 -1.20
C GLY A 121 -6.45 -15.63 -1.09
N SER A 122 -5.92 -14.40 -1.12
CA SER A 122 -4.51 -14.14 -0.82
C SER A 122 -4.13 -14.61 0.59
N VAL A 123 -3.05 -15.39 0.68
CA VAL A 123 -2.51 -15.87 1.96
C VAL A 123 -1.25 -15.09 2.31
N PHE A 124 -1.18 -14.60 3.54
CA PHE A 124 -0.07 -13.79 4.03
C PHE A 124 0.66 -14.49 5.18
N PRO A 125 1.97 -14.29 5.33
CA PRO A 125 2.68 -14.76 6.50
C PRO A 125 2.22 -14.00 7.75
N GLU A 126 2.20 -14.68 8.90
CA GLU A 126 1.86 -14.07 10.19
C GLU A 126 2.97 -13.14 10.69
N GLY A 127 2.59 -11.92 11.04
CA GLY A 127 3.42 -10.94 11.73
C GLY A 127 3.09 -10.92 13.22
N LYS A 128 4.09 -10.57 14.04
CA LYS A 128 3.92 -10.44 15.49
C LYS A 128 4.14 -8.99 15.90
N LEU A 129 3.21 -8.45 16.69
CA LEU A 129 3.44 -7.17 17.34
C LEU A 129 4.56 -7.29 18.39
N GLN A 130 5.13 -6.16 18.78
CA GLN A 130 6.16 -6.17 19.81
C GLN A 130 5.51 -6.58 21.12
N GLU A 131 6.11 -7.53 21.84
CA GLU A 131 5.62 -7.87 23.18
C GLU A 131 5.72 -6.62 24.05
N THR A 132 4.57 -6.02 24.36
CA THR A 132 4.50 -4.84 25.18
C THR A 132 4.66 -5.32 26.63
N SER A 133 5.87 -5.24 27.18
CA SER A 133 6.05 -5.36 28.63
C SER A 133 5.33 -4.16 29.27
N ILE A 134 4.14 -4.40 29.79
CA ILE A 134 3.50 -3.49 30.74
C ILE A 134 4.39 -3.51 31.98
N LEU A 135 5.13 -2.43 32.23
CA LEU A 135 5.81 -2.16 33.49
C LEU A 135 4.82 -1.59 34.50
#